data_AF-A0A1Q6IGQ1-F1
#
_entry.id   AF-A0A1Q6IGQ1-F1
#
_cell.length_a   1.000
_cell.length_b   1.000
_cell.length_c   1.000
_cell.angle_alpha   90.00
_cell.angle_beta   90.00
_cell.angle_gamma   90.00
#
_symmetry.space_group_name_H-M   'P 1'
#
loop_
_entity.id
_entity.type
_entity.pdbx_description
1 polymer ?
#
loop_
_entity_poly.entity_id
_entity_poly.type
_entity_poly.pdbx_seq_one_letter_code
_entity_poly.pdbx_strand_id
1 'polypeptide(L)'
;MARATTKADLTASANGQFDKMWKLINSMSEERQKATFADEMATAGKETHWSRDKNLRDVLVHLYEWHQLLLDWVQANLDGENRTFLPEPYNWKTYPAMNVEFWKKHQSTPLTEAMANLKESHKEVMTLIEQFSNDELFAKGSFGWTGTSTLGAYCVSTTASHYDWAMRKIRMHIKTSDK
;
A
#
# COMPACT_ATOMS: atom_id res chain seq x y z
N MET A 1 6.75 13.41 -8.41
CA MET A 1 6.34 14.53 -7.53
C MET A 1 7.22 14.50 -6.30
N ALA A 2 7.48 15.65 -5.67
CA ALA A 2 8.14 15.68 -4.36
C ALA A 2 7.30 14.92 -3.33
N ARG A 3 7.95 14.24 -2.38
CA ARG A 3 7.26 13.58 -1.28
C ARG A 3 6.66 14.64 -0.35
N ALA A 4 5.48 14.36 0.20
CA ALA A 4 4.83 15.26 1.15
C ALA A 4 5.73 15.52 2.36
N THR A 5 5.78 16.77 2.81
CA THR A 5 6.54 17.21 4.00
C THR A 5 5.66 17.92 5.02
N THR A 6 4.34 17.96 4.79
CA THR A 6 3.34 18.54 5.69
C THR A 6 2.13 17.62 5.79
N LYS A 7 1.34 17.74 6.88
CA LYS A 7 0.08 16.99 7.05
C LYS A 7 -0.88 17.26 5.88
N ALA A 8 -1.00 18.52 5.47
CA ALA A 8 -1.88 18.91 4.36
C ALA A 8 -1.47 18.22 3.04
N ASP A 9 -0.17 18.23 2.72
CA ASP A 9 0.33 17.57 1.51
C ASP A 9 0.18 16.05 1.58
N LEU A 10 0.38 15.46 2.76
CA LEU A 10 0.20 14.01 2.99
C LEU A 10 -1.26 13.62 2.74
N THR A 11 -2.21 14.28 3.38
CA THR A 11 -3.64 13.98 3.20
C THR A 11 -4.09 14.23 1.75
N ALA A 12 -3.65 15.33 1.14
CA ALA A 12 -4.01 15.64 -0.25
C ALA A 12 -3.42 14.62 -1.23
N SER A 13 -2.15 14.24 -1.06
CA SER A 13 -1.50 13.28 -1.95
C SER A 13 -2.02 11.85 -1.75
N ALA A 14 -2.29 11.42 -0.52
CA ALA A 14 -2.86 10.11 -0.23
C ALA A 14 -4.22 9.94 -0.92
N ASN A 15 -5.17 10.85 -0.66
CA ASN A 15 -6.50 10.82 -1.28
C ASN A 15 -6.41 10.99 -2.81
N GLY A 16 -5.62 11.95 -3.29
CA GLY A 16 -5.51 12.22 -4.71
C GLY A 16 -4.95 11.05 -5.53
N GLN A 17 -3.96 10.31 -4.99
CA GLN A 17 -3.42 9.14 -5.67
C GLN A 17 -4.34 7.92 -5.54
N PHE A 18 -5.05 7.79 -4.41
CA PHE A 18 -6.08 6.77 -4.22
C PHE A 18 -7.22 6.93 -5.24
N ASP A 19 -7.74 8.14 -5.40
CA ASP A 19 -8.79 8.46 -6.37
C ASP A 19 -8.35 8.19 -7.81
N LYS A 20 -7.11 8.57 -8.17
CA LYS A 20 -6.56 8.28 -9.51
C LYS A 20 -6.44 6.79 -9.77
N MET A 21 -6.03 6.01 -8.76
CA MET A 21 -5.96 4.56 -8.86
C MET A 21 -7.35 3.97 -9.10
N TRP A 22 -8.37 4.41 -8.35
CA TRP A 22 -9.74 3.94 -8.57
C TRP A 22 -10.32 4.36 -9.91
N LYS A 23 -10.06 5.59 -10.38
CA LYS A 23 -10.45 6.02 -11.73
C LYS A 23 -9.84 5.10 -12.79
N LEU A 24 -8.57 4.72 -12.64
CA LEU A 24 -7.90 3.79 -13.54
C LEU A 24 -8.52 2.39 -13.48
N ILE A 25 -8.79 1.85 -12.29
CA ILE A 25 -9.44 0.54 -12.14
C ILE A 25 -10.83 0.54 -12.77
N ASN A 26 -11.64 1.57 -12.48
CA ASN A 26 -13.02 1.69 -12.96
C ASN A 26 -13.12 1.94 -14.47
N SER A 27 -12.03 2.39 -15.12
CA SER A 27 -11.99 2.49 -16.59
C SER A 27 -11.83 1.15 -17.30
N MET A 28 -11.47 0.08 -16.59
CA MET A 28 -11.38 -1.27 -17.14
C MET A 28 -12.76 -1.95 -17.15
N SER A 29 -13.03 -2.78 -18.17
CA SER A 29 -14.20 -3.67 -18.15
C SER A 29 -14.14 -4.65 -16.98
N GLU A 30 -15.28 -5.17 -16.56
CA GLU A 30 -15.35 -6.17 -15.48
C GLU A 30 -14.52 -7.43 -15.80
N GLU A 31 -14.54 -7.87 -17.06
CA GLU A 31 -13.70 -8.98 -17.54
C GLU A 31 -12.22 -8.68 -17.34
N ARG A 32 -11.76 -7.48 -17.70
CA ARG A 32 -10.35 -7.07 -17.54
C ARG A 32 -9.95 -6.94 -16.07
N GLN A 33 -10.84 -6.49 -15.20
CA GLN A 33 -10.60 -6.43 -13.76
C GLN A 33 -10.41 -7.83 -13.14
N LYS A 34 -11.14 -8.83 -13.67
CA LYS A 34 -11.06 -10.23 -13.22
C LYS A 34 -9.97 -11.04 -13.92
N ALA A 35 -9.46 -10.56 -15.05
CA ALA A 35 -8.45 -11.26 -15.83
C ALA A 35 -7.12 -11.44 -15.07
N THR A 36 -6.45 -12.53 -15.36
CA THR A 36 -5.04 -12.72 -14.98
C THR A 36 -4.17 -11.76 -15.77
N PHE A 37 -3.09 -11.30 -15.14
CA PHE A 37 -2.04 -10.56 -15.83
C PHE A 37 -1.37 -11.45 -16.88
N ALA A 38 -0.97 -10.84 -17.99
CA ALA A 38 -0.26 -11.54 -19.06
C ALA A 38 1.08 -12.10 -18.55
N ASP A 39 1.49 -13.27 -19.05
CA ASP A 39 2.73 -13.93 -18.63
C ASP A 39 3.97 -13.03 -18.82
N GLU A 40 3.99 -12.19 -19.86
CA GLU A 40 5.06 -11.22 -20.12
C GLU A 40 5.24 -10.18 -19.00
N MET A 41 4.22 -9.94 -18.16
CA MET A 41 4.35 -9.05 -17.00
C MET A 41 5.26 -9.63 -15.92
N ALA A 42 5.40 -10.96 -15.84
CA ALA A 42 6.23 -11.62 -14.82
C ALA A 42 7.72 -11.26 -14.96
N THR A 43 8.16 -10.83 -16.15
CA THR A 43 9.54 -10.45 -16.47
C THR A 43 9.70 -8.96 -16.75
N ALA A 44 8.68 -8.13 -16.46
CA ALA A 44 8.70 -6.69 -16.73
C ALA A 44 9.72 -5.89 -15.86
N GLY A 45 10.26 -6.50 -14.80
CA GLY A 45 11.31 -5.92 -13.97
C GLY A 45 11.99 -6.95 -13.07
N LYS A 46 12.98 -6.51 -12.29
CA LYS A 46 13.79 -7.38 -11.40
C LYS A 46 13.12 -7.61 -10.05
N GLU A 47 12.16 -6.77 -9.69
CA GLU A 47 11.47 -6.81 -8.40
C GLU A 47 10.51 -8.00 -8.32
N THR A 48 10.49 -8.67 -7.17
CA THR A 48 9.68 -9.89 -6.96
C THR A 48 8.18 -9.68 -7.14
N HIS A 49 7.70 -8.45 -6.99
CA HIS A 49 6.29 -8.16 -7.20
C HIS A 49 5.84 -8.41 -8.64
N TRP A 50 6.71 -8.30 -9.66
CA TRP A 50 6.35 -8.55 -11.05
C TRP A 50 5.89 -9.99 -11.28
N SER A 51 6.63 -10.95 -10.72
CA SER A 51 6.28 -12.36 -10.81
C SER A 51 5.30 -12.83 -9.72
N ARG A 52 5.22 -12.15 -8.57
CA ARG A 52 4.32 -12.51 -7.46
C ARG A 52 2.85 -12.25 -7.77
N ASP A 53 2.45 -11.00 -7.99
CA ASP A 53 1.01 -10.67 -8.13
C ASP A 53 0.52 -11.06 -9.52
N LYS A 54 -0.57 -11.83 -9.59
CA LYS A 54 -1.07 -12.48 -10.81
C LYS A 54 -2.32 -11.82 -11.39
N ASN A 55 -2.99 -10.96 -10.64
CA ASN A 55 -4.22 -10.28 -11.04
C ASN A 55 -4.44 -9.03 -10.18
N LEU A 56 -5.52 -8.30 -10.45
CA LEU A 56 -5.86 -7.09 -9.70
C LEU A 56 -6.03 -7.34 -8.20
N ARG A 57 -6.69 -8.45 -7.79
CA ARG A 57 -6.88 -8.80 -6.38
C ARG A 57 -5.54 -8.83 -5.65
N ASP A 58 -4.53 -9.49 -6.21
CA ASP A 58 -3.22 -9.61 -5.56
C ASP A 58 -2.53 -8.25 -5.33
N VAL A 59 -2.75 -7.28 -6.22
CA VAL A 59 -2.27 -5.90 -6.05
C VAL A 59 -3.04 -5.19 -4.92
N LEU A 60 -4.37 -5.33 -4.89
CA LEU A 60 -5.22 -4.66 -3.90
C LEU A 60 -5.00 -5.20 -2.48
N VAL A 61 -4.87 -6.52 -2.32
CA VAL A 61 -4.60 -7.13 -1.00
C VAL A 61 -3.21 -6.80 -0.49
N HIS A 62 -2.22 -6.61 -1.39
CA HIS A 62 -0.90 -6.13 -1.00
C HIS A 62 -0.96 -4.71 -0.43
N LEU A 63 -1.72 -3.79 -1.05
CA LEU A 63 -1.94 -2.45 -0.50
C LEU A 63 -2.66 -2.53 0.85
N TYR A 64 -3.71 -3.36 0.94
CA TYR A 64 -4.48 -3.55 2.16
C TYR A 64 -3.62 -4.05 3.33
N GLU A 65 -2.81 -5.09 3.14
CA GLU A 65 -1.96 -5.62 4.22
C GLU A 65 -0.92 -4.58 4.67
N TRP A 66 -0.41 -3.74 3.77
CA TRP A 66 0.48 -2.64 4.16
C TRP A 66 -0.24 -1.52 4.92
N HIS A 67 -1.52 -1.26 4.65
CA HIS A 67 -2.33 -0.40 5.51
C HIS A 67 -2.48 -1.00 6.90
N GLN A 68 -2.79 -2.31 7.00
CA GLN A 68 -2.92 -3.00 8.29
C GLN A 68 -1.61 -2.95 9.09
N LEU A 69 -0.46 -3.16 8.43
CA LEU A 69 0.86 -2.98 9.08
C LEU A 69 1.01 -1.59 9.70
N LEU A 70 0.63 -0.53 8.99
CA LEU A 70 0.71 0.83 9.50
C LEU A 70 -0.24 1.05 10.69
N LEU A 71 -1.50 0.63 10.55
CA LEU A 71 -2.52 0.78 11.59
C LEU A 71 -2.12 0.06 12.88
N ASP A 72 -1.78 -1.23 12.76
CA ASP A 72 -1.38 -2.07 13.89
C ASP A 72 -0.10 -1.55 14.56
N TRP A 73 0.88 -1.14 13.75
CA TRP A 73 2.14 -0.62 14.27
C TRP A 73 1.96 0.69 15.05
N VAL A 74 1.17 1.63 14.52
CA VAL A 74 0.94 2.90 15.21
C VAL A 74 0.13 2.67 16.48
N GLN A 75 -0.95 1.89 16.43
CA GLN A 75 -1.78 1.61 17.60
C GLN A 75 -0.96 0.94 18.71
N ALA A 76 -0.24 -0.15 18.41
CA ALA A 76 0.54 -0.86 19.41
C ALA A 76 1.61 0.03 20.06
N ASN A 77 2.20 0.96 19.32
CA ASN A 77 3.20 1.88 19.87
C ASN A 77 2.60 3.04 20.66
N LEU A 78 1.38 3.47 20.34
CA LEU A 78 0.62 4.38 21.21
C LEU A 78 0.25 3.70 22.53
N ASP A 79 0.01 2.39 22.50
CA ASP A 79 -0.26 1.56 23.69
C ASP A 79 1.02 1.18 24.47
N GLY A 80 2.20 1.63 24.02
CA GLY A 80 3.48 1.45 24.71
C GLY A 80 4.17 0.11 24.44
N GLU A 81 3.75 -0.65 23.44
CA GLU A 81 4.29 -1.99 23.16
C GLU A 81 5.65 -2.00 22.46
N ASN A 82 6.17 -0.87 22.00
CA ASN A 82 7.48 -0.74 21.31
C ASN A 82 7.66 -1.71 20.12
N ARG A 83 6.63 -1.85 19.27
CA ARG A 83 6.67 -2.74 18.10
C ARG A 83 7.45 -2.14 16.94
N THR A 84 8.12 -3.00 16.18
CA THR A 84 8.69 -2.63 14.87
C THR A 84 7.61 -2.57 13.79
N PHE A 85 7.82 -1.76 12.75
CA PHE A 85 6.87 -1.64 11.62
C PHE A 85 6.67 -2.98 10.89
N LEU A 86 7.76 -3.71 10.67
CA LEU A 86 7.70 -5.06 10.13
C LEU A 86 7.59 -6.05 11.29
N PRO A 87 6.58 -6.94 11.29
CA PRO A 87 6.41 -7.93 12.34
C PRO A 87 7.53 -8.98 12.27
N GLU A 88 7.88 -9.56 13.42
CA GLU A 88 8.80 -10.69 13.46
C GLU A 88 8.23 -11.89 12.67
N PRO A 89 9.08 -12.67 11.98
CA PRO A 89 10.54 -12.60 11.93
C PRO A 89 11.11 -11.69 10.83
N TYR A 90 10.31 -10.78 10.26
CA TYR A 90 10.68 -10.01 9.08
C TYR A 90 11.39 -8.69 9.41
N ASN A 91 12.23 -8.25 8.49
CA ASN A 91 12.90 -6.95 8.51
C ASN A 91 13.02 -6.41 7.07
N TRP A 92 13.60 -5.21 6.90
CA TRP A 92 13.69 -4.56 5.58
C TRP A 92 14.50 -5.34 4.52
N LYS A 93 15.28 -6.36 4.90
CA LYS A 93 15.95 -7.27 3.97
C LYS A 93 15.09 -8.49 3.63
N THR A 94 14.23 -8.92 4.55
CA THR A 94 13.43 -10.16 4.43
C THR A 94 11.95 -9.93 4.17
N TYR A 95 11.47 -8.69 4.20
CA TYR A 95 10.07 -8.33 3.87
C TYR A 95 9.59 -8.80 2.48
N PRO A 96 10.44 -9.06 1.45
CA PRO A 96 9.94 -9.68 0.23
C PRO A 96 9.31 -11.05 0.49
N ALA A 97 9.81 -11.83 1.46
CA ALA A 97 9.20 -13.09 1.87
C ALA A 97 7.87 -12.87 2.60
N MET A 98 7.78 -11.87 3.48
CA MET A 98 6.51 -11.46 4.11
C MET A 98 5.43 -11.14 3.06
N ASN A 99 5.81 -10.41 2.01
CA ASN A 99 4.88 -10.08 0.93
C ASN A 99 4.39 -11.32 0.16
N VAL A 100 5.18 -12.40 0.11
CA VAL A 100 4.73 -13.69 -0.43
C VAL A 100 3.71 -14.34 0.50
N GLU A 101 3.89 -14.25 1.81
CA GLU A 101 2.90 -14.74 2.78
C GLU A 101 1.58 -13.95 2.71
N PHE A 102 1.63 -12.61 2.55
CA PHE A 102 0.43 -11.81 2.26
C PHE A 102 -0.27 -12.30 1.00
N TRP A 103 0.48 -12.56 -0.07
CA TRP A 103 -0.11 -13.11 -1.29
C TRP A 103 -0.78 -14.48 -1.03
N LYS A 104 -0.10 -15.42 -0.35
CA LYS A 104 -0.67 -16.74 -0.02
C LYS A 104 -1.95 -16.64 0.81
N LYS A 105 -1.97 -15.76 1.82
CA LYS A 105 -3.11 -15.52 2.72
C LYS A 105 -4.41 -15.18 1.96
N HIS A 106 -4.30 -14.49 0.83
CA HIS A 106 -5.43 -13.92 0.11
C HIS A 106 -5.85 -14.69 -1.16
N GLN A 107 -5.36 -15.90 -1.39
CA GLN A 107 -5.71 -16.63 -2.61
C GLN A 107 -7.18 -17.05 -2.68
N SER A 108 -7.87 -17.16 -1.53
CA SER A 108 -9.31 -17.38 -1.43
C SER A 108 -10.14 -16.08 -1.36
N THR A 109 -9.51 -14.91 -1.22
CA THR A 109 -10.22 -13.62 -1.12
C THR A 109 -10.84 -13.26 -2.48
N PRO A 110 -12.16 -13.02 -2.57
CA PRO A 110 -12.79 -12.52 -3.78
C PRO A 110 -12.30 -11.11 -4.15
N LEU A 111 -12.27 -10.78 -5.45
CA LEU A 111 -11.88 -9.44 -5.90
C LEU A 111 -12.74 -8.34 -5.29
N THR A 112 -14.04 -8.56 -5.15
CA THR A 112 -14.98 -7.62 -4.53
C THR A 112 -14.63 -7.33 -3.07
N GLU A 113 -14.22 -8.36 -2.33
CA GLU A 113 -13.76 -8.21 -0.94
C GLU A 113 -12.41 -7.47 -0.88
N ALA A 114 -11.45 -7.82 -1.73
CA ALA A 114 -10.18 -7.09 -1.80
C ALA A 114 -10.37 -5.60 -2.11
N MET A 115 -11.34 -5.26 -2.97
CA MET A 115 -11.70 -3.87 -3.24
C MET A 115 -12.34 -3.17 -2.03
N ALA A 116 -13.25 -3.85 -1.33
CA ALA A 116 -13.89 -3.33 -0.12
C ALA A 116 -12.86 -3.11 0.99
N ASN A 117 -12.01 -4.10 1.26
CA ASN A 117 -10.96 -4.06 2.28
C ASN A 117 -10.00 -2.89 2.05
N LEU A 118 -9.56 -2.67 0.81
CA LEU A 118 -8.67 -1.55 0.51
C LEU A 118 -9.36 -0.18 0.66
N LYS A 119 -10.65 -0.09 0.30
CA LYS A 119 -11.44 1.14 0.50
C LYS A 119 -11.61 1.47 1.97
N GLU A 120 -11.91 0.46 2.78
CA GLU A 120 -12.10 0.67 4.21
C GLU A 120 -10.78 1.01 4.89
N SER A 121 -9.73 0.24 4.65
CA SER A 121 -8.43 0.50 5.27
C SER A 121 -7.81 1.83 4.85
N HIS A 122 -8.11 2.35 3.65
CA HIS A 122 -7.70 3.71 3.28
C HIS A 122 -8.37 4.76 4.18
N LYS A 123 -9.68 4.63 4.46
CA LYS A 123 -10.38 5.54 5.37
C LYS A 123 -9.80 5.45 6.78
N GLU A 124 -9.54 4.24 7.27
CA GLU A 124 -8.90 4.02 8.57
C GLU A 124 -7.53 4.71 8.65
N VAL A 125 -6.71 4.60 7.59
CA VAL A 125 -5.42 5.29 7.52
C VAL A 125 -5.60 6.81 7.48
N MET A 126 -6.64 7.35 6.81
CA MET A 126 -6.92 8.79 6.84
C MET A 126 -7.35 9.27 8.23
N THR A 127 -8.25 8.54 8.90
CA THR A 127 -8.64 8.79 10.29
C THR A 127 -7.44 8.72 11.22
N LEU A 128 -6.49 7.79 10.99
CA LEU A 128 -5.24 7.73 11.74
C LEU A 128 -4.39 8.99 11.55
N ILE A 129 -4.15 9.40 10.31
CA ILE A 129 -3.35 10.60 9.99
C ILE A 129 -3.99 11.86 10.58
N GLU A 130 -5.32 11.93 10.62
CA GLU A 130 -6.06 13.07 11.17
C GLU A 130 -5.80 13.30 12.67
N GLN A 131 -5.51 12.24 13.43
CA GLN A 131 -5.25 12.33 14.88
C GLN A 131 -3.95 13.05 15.23
N PHE A 132 -2.97 13.08 14.31
CA PHE A 132 -1.65 13.66 14.57
C PHE A 132 -1.54 15.09 14.07
N SER A 133 -0.81 15.93 14.80
CA SER A 133 -0.38 17.25 14.34
C SER A 133 0.66 17.17 13.22
N ASN A 134 0.94 18.30 12.58
CA ASN A 134 2.00 18.36 11.57
C ASN A 134 3.37 17.97 12.15
N ASP A 135 3.68 18.42 13.37
CA ASP A 135 4.97 18.18 14.00
C ASP A 135 5.10 16.72 14.46
N GLU A 136 4.03 16.11 14.96
CA GLU A 136 4.02 14.67 15.24
C GLU A 136 4.28 13.82 13.98
N LEU A 137 3.79 14.25 12.82
CA LEU A 137 4.01 13.55 11.55
C LEU A 137 5.39 13.82 10.94
N PHE A 138 5.93 15.04 11.03
CA PHE A 138 7.06 15.47 10.20
C PHE A 138 8.28 16.01 10.96
N ALA A 139 8.18 16.31 12.26
CA ALA A 139 9.36 16.61 13.04
C ALA A 139 10.15 15.32 13.34
N LYS A 140 11.48 15.42 13.36
CA LYS A 140 12.34 14.29 13.68
C LYS A 140 12.26 14.00 15.18
N GLY A 141 12.15 12.72 15.53
CA GLY A 141 12.16 12.30 16.92
C GLY A 141 10.85 12.55 17.68
N SER A 142 9.77 12.95 17.00
CA SER A 142 8.44 13.07 17.62
C SER A 142 7.97 11.78 18.27
N PHE A 143 8.35 10.63 17.67
CA PHE A 143 8.07 9.31 18.20
C PHE A 143 9.35 8.47 18.23
N GLY A 144 9.73 7.96 19.39
CA GLY A 144 10.96 7.15 19.53
C GLY A 144 10.95 5.87 18.69
N TRP A 145 9.76 5.31 18.45
CA TRP A 145 9.55 4.07 17.70
C TRP A 145 9.65 4.24 16.17
N THR A 146 9.76 5.46 15.63
CA THR A 146 9.97 5.69 14.18
C THR A 146 11.45 5.62 13.77
N GLY A 147 12.37 5.44 14.72
CA GLY A 147 13.80 5.38 14.50
C GLY A 147 14.34 6.70 13.91
N THR A 148 15.07 6.62 12.80
CA THR A 148 15.64 7.81 12.12
C THR A 148 14.67 8.49 11.15
N SER A 149 13.48 7.89 10.94
CA SER A 149 12.44 8.39 10.06
C SER A 149 11.36 9.15 10.84
N THR A 150 10.41 9.75 10.13
CA THR A 150 9.21 10.37 10.73
C THR A 150 7.98 9.49 10.49
N LEU A 151 6.94 9.62 11.31
CA LEU A 151 5.69 8.90 11.11
C LEU A 151 5.08 9.21 9.73
N GLY A 152 5.09 10.49 9.33
CA GLY A 152 4.62 10.94 8.03
C GLY A 152 5.32 10.25 6.86
N ALA A 153 6.61 9.90 6.98
CA ALA A 153 7.32 9.17 5.93
C ALA A 153 6.80 7.72 5.76
N TYR A 154 6.42 7.05 6.86
CA TYR A 154 5.74 5.75 6.79
C TYR A 154 4.36 5.89 6.15
N CYS A 155 3.57 6.90 6.55
CA CYS A 155 2.27 7.18 5.93
C CYS A 155 2.40 7.44 4.42
N VAL A 156 3.36 8.26 3.98
CA VAL A 156 3.63 8.53 2.55
C VAL A 156 4.01 7.24 1.80
N SER A 157 4.82 6.39 2.43
CA SER A 157 5.26 5.12 1.83
C SER A 157 4.09 4.16 1.64
N THR A 158 3.23 4.03 2.64
CA THR A 158 2.08 3.10 2.66
C THR A 158 0.87 3.61 1.87
N THR A 159 0.78 4.90 1.58
CA THR A 159 -0.34 5.50 0.83
C THR A 159 0.08 5.96 -0.57
N ALA A 160 0.28 7.26 -0.78
CA ALA A 160 0.48 7.88 -2.09
C ALA A 160 1.57 7.18 -2.93
N SER A 161 2.71 6.84 -2.31
CA SER A 161 3.81 6.15 -3.01
C SER A 161 3.43 4.72 -3.41
N HIS A 162 2.66 4.03 -2.57
CA HIS A 162 2.21 2.66 -2.84
C HIS A 162 1.13 2.63 -3.92
N TYR A 163 0.22 3.61 -3.93
CA TYR A 163 -0.77 3.76 -4.99
C TYR A 163 -0.11 4.10 -6.33
N ASP A 164 0.96 4.89 -6.35
CA ASP A 164 1.77 5.11 -7.55
C ASP A 164 2.39 3.81 -8.08
N TRP A 165 2.93 2.97 -7.19
CA TRP A 165 3.40 1.63 -7.55
C TRP A 165 2.28 0.77 -8.15
N ALA A 166 1.11 0.72 -7.50
CA ALA A 166 -0.03 -0.07 -7.96
C ALA A 166 -0.53 0.40 -9.34
N MET A 167 -0.65 1.71 -9.54
CA MET A 167 -1.03 2.28 -10.83
C MET A 167 -0.03 1.93 -11.95
N ARG A 168 1.27 1.87 -11.68
CA ARG A 168 2.26 1.41 -12.69
C ARG A 168 1.98 -0.03 -13.12
N LYS A 169 1.63 -0.89 -12.17
CA LYS A 169 1.31 -2.29 -12.46
C LYS A 169 -0.02 -2.44 -13.22
N ILE A 170 -1.06 -1.71 -12.80
CA ILE A 170 -2.37 -1.71 -13.48
C ILE A 170 -2.26 -1.16 -14.91
N ARG A 171 -1.51 -0.07 -15.12
CA ARG A 171 -1.27 0.46 -16.48
C ARG A 171 -0.56 -0.54 -17.39
N MET A 172 0.37 -1.33 -16.84
CA MET A 172 1.01 -2.41 -17.60
C MET A 172 -0.04 -3.44 -18.03
N HIS A 173 -0.88 -3.92 -17.10
CA HIS A 173 -1.96 -4.87 -17.43
C HIS A 173 -2.91 -4.36 -18.52
N ILE A 174 -3.33 -3.10 -18.44
CA ILE A 174 -4.15 -2.45 -19.48
C ILE A 174 -3.43 -2.52 -20.83
N LYS A 175 -2.18 -2.06 -20.88
CA LYS A 175 -1.39 -2.02 -22.12
C LYS A 175 -1.18 -3.41 -22.73
N THR A 176 -0.95 -4.44 -21.91
CA THR A 176 -0.71 -5.81 -22.41
C THR A 176 -1.98 -6.52 -22.81
N SER A 177 -3.14 -6.12 -22.26
CA SER A 177 -4.46 -6.67 -22.60
C SER A 177 -5.09 -6.04 -23.85
N ASP A 178 -4.54 -4.91 -24.33
CA ASP A 178 -4.97 -4.23 -25.57
C ASP A 178 -4.23 -4.73 -26.82
N LYS A 179 -3.28 -5.66 -26.66
CA LYS A 179 -2.58 -6.33 -27.77
C LYS A 179 -3.41 -7.50 -28.30
#